data_AF-A0A061QSM1-F1
#
_entry.id   AF-A0A061QSM1-F1
#
_cell.length_a   1.000
_cell.length_b   1.000
_cell.length_c   1.000
_cell.angle_alpha   90.00
_cell.angle_beta   90.00
_cell.angle_gamma   90.00
#
_symmetry.space_group_name_H-M   'P 1'
#
loop_
_entity.id
_entity.type
_entity.pdbx_description
1 polymer ?
#
loop_
_entity_poly.entity_id
_entity_poly.type
_entity_poly.pdbx_seq_one_letter_code
_entity_poly.pdbx_strand_id
1 'polypeptide(L)' 'EKRQEWYSKAVGYWEQQPETYDGVLGGYGYVSSVDTRDSASFLKKVFGGPLKEAKAGKKQLTCVDCGAG' A
#
# COMPACT_ATOMS: atom_id res chain seq x y z
N GLU A 1 -13.46 19.58 -18.27
CA GLU A 1 -12.63 20.59 -17.59
C GLU A 1 -12.37 20.24 -16.13
N LYS A 2 -13.33 20.38 -15.19
CA LYS A 2 -13.11 20.13 -13.74
C LYS A 2 -12.46 18.78 -13.38
N ARG A 3 -12.83 17.69 -14.07
CA ARG A 3 -12.24 16.35 -13.84
C ARG A 3 -10.76 16.29 -14.22
N GLN A 4 -10.38 16.88 -15.35
CA GLN A 4 -8.98 16.89 -15.80
C GLN A 4 -8.14 17.74 -14.84
N GLU A 5 -8.65 18.91 -14.45
CA GLU A 5 -8.00 19.78 -13.49
C GLU A 5 -7.77 19.08 -12.13
N TRP A 6 -8.75 18.32 -11.63
CA TRP A 6 -8.62 17.51 -10.42
C TRP A 6 -7.46 16.52 -10.50
N TYR A 7 -7.38 15.73 -11.56
CA TYR A 7 -6.30 14.75 -11.73
C TYR A 7 -4.94 15.41 -11.93
N SER A 8 -4.86 16.46 -12.75
CA SER A 8 -3.60 17.18 -12.98
C SER A 8 -3.04 17.80 -11.70
N LYS A 9 -3.91 18.33 -10.82
CA LYS A 9 -3.49 18.85 -9.51
C LYS A 9 -2.94 17.75 -8.60
N ALA A 10 -3.58 16.58 -8.57
CA ALA A 10 -3.13 15.46 -7.76
C ALA A 10 -1.77 14.91 -8.24
N VAL A 11 -1.59 14.77 -9.56
CA VAL A 11 -0.30 14.36 -10.15
C VAL A 11 0.79 15.37 -9.81
N GLY A 12 0.55 16.66 -10.04
CA GLY A 12 1.54 17.70 -9.76
C GLY A 12 1.91 17.81 -8.28
N TYR A 13 1.02 17.44 -7.35
CA TYR A 13 1.35 17.33 -5.92
C TYR A 13 2.33 16.19 -5.64
N TRP A 14 2.05 15.00 -6.20
CA TRP A 14 2.85 13.80 -5.97
C TRP A 14 4.23 13.87 -6.64
N GLU A 15 4.36 14.53 -7.80
CA GLU A 15 5.65 14.79 -8.47
C GLU A 15 6.64 15.59 -7.60
N GLN A 16 6.15 16.32 -6.60
CA GLN A 16 6.96 17.14 -5.70
C GLN A 16 7.28 16.47 -4.36
N GLN A 17 6.68 15.31 -4.06
CA GLN A 17 6.95 14.62 -2.80
C GLN A 17 8.28 13.86 -2.87
N PRO A 18 9.07 13.83 -1.79
CA PRO A 18 10.29 13.03 -1.74
C PRO A 18 9.98 11.53 -1.75
N GLU A 19 10.77 10.73 -2.46
CA GLU A 19 10.67 9.26 -2.50
C GLU A 19 11.11 8.61 -1.18
N THR A 20 10.36 8.86 -0.12
CA THR A 20 10.66 8.48 1.27
C THR A 20 9.37 8.12 2.01
N TYR A 21 9.48 7.43 3.16
CA TYR A 21 8.32 7.16 4.00
C TYR A 21 7.60 8.43 4.45
N ASP A 22 8.34 9.49 4.80
CA ASP A 22 7.72 10.77 5.14
C ASP A 22 7.06 11.42 3.93
N GLY A 23 7.58 11.26 2.72
CA GLY A 23 6.93 11.79 1.51
C GLY A 23 5.59 11.11 1.22
N VAL A 24 5.56 9.77 1.21
CA VAL A 24 4.32 9.01 0.93
C VAL A 24 3.32 9.04 2.09
N LEU A 25 3.78 9.27 3.32
CA LEU A 25 2.94 9.38 4.52
C LEU A 25 2.71 10.83 4.99
N GLY A 26 3.12 11.84 4.21
CA GLY A 26 2.88 13.26 4.54
C GLY A 26 3.49 13.73 5.86
N GLY A 27 4.71 13.29 6.19
CA GLY A 27 5.45 13.62 7.41
C GLY A 27 5.19 12.68 8.59
N TYR A 28 4.46 11.58 8.37
CA TYR A 28 4.12 10.58 9.38
C TYR A 28 4.89 9.27 9.20
N GLY A 29 6.12 9.30 8.69
CA GLY A 29 6.94 8.10 8.46
C GLY A 29 7.07 7.18 9.68
N TYR A 30 7.03 7.77 10.88
CA TYR A 30 7.06 7.03 12.15
C TYR A 30 5.88 6.07 12.36
N VAL A 31 4.75 6.24 11.66
CA VAL A 31 3.60 5.31 11.76
C VAL A 31 3.72 4.10 10.84
N SER A 32 4.65 4.10 9.88
CA SER A 32 4.78 3.03 8.87
C SER A 32 4.90 1.63 9.51
N SER A 33 5.68 1.52 10.59
CA SER A 33 5.89 0.24 11.29
C SER A 33 4.62 -0.31 11.95
N VAL A 34 3.80 0.55 12.55
CA VAL A 34 2.56 0.12 13.22
C VAL A 34 1.47 -0.21 12.20
N ASP A 35 1.34 0.61 11.15
CA ASP A 35 0.39 0.40 10.07
C ASP A 35 0.63 -0.94 9.33
N THR A 36 1.88 -1.20 8.93
CA THR A 36 2.25 -2.43 8.22
C THR A 36 2.08 -3.68 9.08
N ARG A 37 2.42 -3.61 10.38
CA ARG A 37 2.25 -4.72 11.33
C ARG A 37 0.78 -5.11 11.48
N ASP A 38 -0.08 -4.13 11.62
CA ASP A 38 -1.50 -4.37 11.89
C ASP A 38 -2.22 -4.80 10.60
N SER A 39 -1.85 -4.23 9.45
CA SER A 39 -2.25 -4.71 8.12
C SER A 39 -1.85 -6.16 7.85
N ALA A 40 -0.62 -6.56 8.20
CA ALA A 40 -0.18 -7.96 8.09
C ALA A 40 -1.00 -8.89 9.00
N SER A 41 -1.39 -8.41 10.20
CA SER A 41 -2.23 -9.16 11.12
C SER A 41 -3.65 -9.31 10.58
N PHE A 42 -4.19 -8.28 9.94
CA PHE A 42 -5.47 -8.33 9.24
C PHE A 42 -5.44 -9.32 8.07
N LEU A 43 -4.44 -9.26 7.19
CA LEU A 43 -4.29 -10.19 6.07
C LEU A 43 -4.20 -11.66 6.53
N LYS A 44 -3.50 -11.94 7.63
CA LYS A 44 -3.46 -13.30 8.22
C LYS A 44 -4.82 -13.78 8.70
N LYS A 45 -5.68 -12.89 9.21
CA LYS A 45 -7.05 -13.24 9.62
C LYS A 45 -7.94 -13.54 8.43
N VAL A 46 -7.89 -12.69 7.40
CA VAL A 46 -8.76 -12.80 6.21
C VAL A 46 -8.30 -13.92 5.27
N PHE A 47 -6.99 -14.07 5.06
CA PHE A 47 -6.40 -15.00 4.09
C PHE A 47 -5.66 -16.17 4.74
N GLY A 48 -5.89 -16.45 6.03
CA GLY A 48 -5.14 -17.45 6.78
C GLY A 48 -5.14 -18.85 6.14
N GLY A 49 -6.25 -19.27 5.54
CA GLY A 49 -6.35 -20.52 4.77
C GLY A 49 -5.47 -20.52 3.52
N PRO A 50 -5.74 -19.62 2.55
CA PRO A 50 -4.91 -19.47 1.35
C PRO A 50 -3.41 -19.29 1.63
N LEU A 51 -3.04 -18.53 2.67
CA LEU A 51 -1.65 -18.35 3.09
C LEU A 51 -1.00 -19.66 3.58
N LYS A 52 -1.75 -20.51 4.30
CA LYS A 52 -1.27 -21.84 4.72
C LYS A 52 -1.08 -22.78 3.52
N GLU A 53 -2.02 -22.77 2.58
CA GLU A 53 -1.92 -23.58 1.35
C GLU A 53 -0.70 -23.16 0.52
N ALA A 54 -0.47 -21.86 0.39
CA ALA A 54 0.70 -21.33 -0.31
C ALA A 54 2.00 -21.72 0.37
N LYS A 55 2.07 -21.61 1.71
CA LYS A 55 3.23 -22.06 2.49
C LYS A 55 3.50 -23.56 2.34
N ALA A 56 2.46 -24.36 2.12
CA ALA A 56 2.57 -25.79 1.84
C ALA A 56 2.88 -26.12 0.37
N GLY A 57 3.11 -25.12 -0.49
CA GLY A 57 3.37 -25.29 -1.92
C GLY A 57 2.15 -25.71 -2.74
N LYS A 58 0.94 -25.64 -2.17
CA LYS A 58 -0.31 -26.10 -2.80
C LYS A 58 -1.03 -25.02 -3.60
N LYS A 59 -0.59 -23.76 -3.46
CA LYS A 59 -1.25 -22.61 -4.07
C LYS A 59 -0.27 -21.49 -4.38
N GLN A 60 -0.29 -21.01 -5.61
CA GLN A 60 0.37 -19.75 -5.96
C GLN A 60 -0.51 -18.58 -5.49
N LEU A 61 0.12 -17.58 -4.87
CA LEU A 61 -0.54 -16.31 -4.53
C LEU A 61 -0.05 -15.22 -5.47
N THR A 62 -0.95 -14.27 -5.75
CA THR A 62 -0.66 -13.06 -6.51
C THR A 62 -1.31 -11.89 -5.76
N CYS A 63 -0.61 -10.76 -5.70
CA CYS A 63 -1.15 -9.50 -5.18
C CYS A 63 -0.87 -8.37 -6.17
N VAL A 64 -1.70 -7.33 -6.10
CA VAL A 64 -1.47 -6.05 -6.77
C VAL A 64 -1.50 -4.96 -5.70
N ASP A 65 -0.51 -4.08 -5.72
CA ASP A 65 -0.46 -2.91 -4.85
C ASP A 65 -0.78 -1.67 -5.70
N CYS A 66 -1.88 -1.00 -5.37
CA CYS A 66 -2.45 0.08 -6.17
C CYS A 66 -2.09 1.42 -5.52
N GLY A 67 -1.32 2.25 -6.23
CA GLY A 67 -0.77 3.49 -5.64
C GLY A 67 0.37 3.20 -4.67
N ALA A 68 1.27 2.27 -5.04
CA ALA A 68 2.35 1.75 -4.20
C ALA A 68 3.48 2.76 -3.90
N GLY A 69 3.39 3.97 -4.44
CA GLY A 69 4.38 5.04 -4.36
C GLY A 69 3.97 6.22 -5.22
#